data_AF-A0A972J451-F1
#
_entry.id   AF-A0A972J451-F1
#
_cell.length_a   1.000
_cell.length_b   1.000
_cell.length_c   1.000
_cell.angle_alpha   90.00
_cell.angle_beta   90.00
_cell.angle_gamma   90.00
#
_symmetry.space_group_name_H-M   'P 1'
#
loop_
_entity.id
_entity.type
_entity.pdbx_description
1 polymer ?
#
loop_
_entity_poly.entity_id
_entity_poly.type
_entity_poly.pdbx_seq_one_letter_code
_entity_poly.pdbx_strand_id
1 'polypeptide(L)'
;MVEIYCRGRHRTGNGICEECRWLLDYAMERIERCPYRSRKPACSECSVHCYRADWREQIRRVMRYAGPRIALRHPVLALLHLADRLRGSRGVTPPKRGEAGL
;
A
#
# COMPACT_ATOMS: atom_id res chain seq x y z
N MET A 1 1.34 7.27 -3.82
CA MET A 1 1.87 7.41 -2.45
C MET A 1 3.38 7.60 -2.45
N VAL A 2 4.15 6.70 -3.10
CA VAL A 2 5.63 6.78 -3.18
C VAL A 2 6.12 8.10 -3.78
N GLU A 3 5.48 8.60 -4.84
CA GLU A 3 5.82 9.89 -5.46
C GLU A 3 5.68 11.08 -4.49
N ILE A 4 4.62 11.12 -3.68
CA ILE A 4 4.40 12.17 -2.68
C ILE A 4 5.51 12.14 -1.62
N TYR A 5 5.88 10.94 -1.16
CA TYR A 5 7.00 10.76 -0.24
C TYR A 5 8.31 11.23 -0.86
N CYS A 6 8.60 10.80 -2.09
CA CYS A 6 9.83 11.15 -2.80
C CYS A 6 9.98 12.66 -2.96
N ARG A 7 8.95 13.35 -3.47
CA ARG A 7 8.97 14.82 -3.61
C ARG A 7 9.14 15.53 -2.28
N GLY A 8 8.43 15.07 -1.24
CA GLY A 8 8.44 15.71 0.07
C GLY A 8 9.70 15.46 0.90
N ARG A 9 10.37 14.31 0.72
CA ARG A 9 11.53 13.88 1.52
C ARG A 9 12.85 14.06 0.78
N HIS A 10 12.88 13.73 -0.52
CA HIS A 10 14.09 13.72 -1.34
C HIS A 10 14.17 14.93 -2.28
N ARG A 11 13.15 15.81 -2.29
CA ARG A 11 13.09 17.05 -3.08
C ARG A 11 13.33 16.83 -4.58
N THR A 12 12.94 15.67 -5.09
CA THR A 12 13.00 15.38 -6.53
C THR A 12 12.01 16.28 -7.27
N GLY A 13 12.49 16.93 -8.34
CA GLY A 13 11.65 17.74 -9.23
C GLY A 13 10.71 16.86 -10.07
N ASN A 14 11.14 16.54 -11.28
CA ASN A 14 10.36 15.70 -12.19
C ASN A 14 10.67 14.22 -11.96
N GLY A 15 9.64 13.44 -11.62
CA GLY A 15 9.72 11.99 -11.41
C GLY A 15 9.99 11.56 -9.97
N ILE A 16 10.31 10.27 -9.82
CA ILE A 16 10.73 9.64 -8.56
C ILE A 16 12.21 9.29 -8.62
N CYS A 17 12.94 9.43 -7.52
CA CYS A 17 14.34 8.99 -7.44
C CYS A 17 14.45 7.48 -7.60
N GLU A 18 15.66 7.02 -7.93
CA GLU A 18 15.97 5.60 -8.13
C GLU A 18 15.58 4.74 -6.92
N GLU A 19 15.89 5.15 -5.69
CA GLU A 19 15.52 4.41 -4.48
C GLU A 19 14.00 4.23 -4.34
N CYS A 20 13.23 5.29 -4.59
CA CYS A 20 11.78 5.25 -4.55
C CYS A 20 11.20 4.42 -5.71
N ARG A 21 11.89 4.42 -6.86
CA ARG A 21 11.53 3.57 -8.00
C ARG A 21 11.71 2.10 -7.65
N TRP A 22 12.85 1.71 -7.10
CA TRP A 22 13.11 0.35 -6.61
C TRP A 22 12.06 -0.12 -5.59
N LEU A 23 11.70 0.75 -4.63
CA LEU A 23 10.66 0.42 -3.67
C LEU A 23 9.28 0.21 -4.34
N LEU A 24 8.96 1.02 -5.35
CA LEU A 24 7.72 0.90 -6.11
C LEU A 24 7.68 -0.40 -6.93
N ASP A 25 8.75 -0.69 -7.66
CA ASP A 25 8.87 -1.87 -8.50
C ASP A 25 8.81 -3.15 -7.65
N TYR A 26 9.52 -3.16 -6.51
CA TYR A 26 9.41 -4.24 -5.52
C TYR A 26 7.97 -4.41 -5.01
N ALA A 27 7.28 -3.31 -4.72
CA ALA A 27 5.90 -3.37 -4.24
C ALA A 27 4.95 -3.95 -5.29
N MET A 28 5.13 -3.57 -6.56
CA MET A 28 4.37 -4.06 -7.71
C MET A 28 4.57 -5.57 -7.92
N GLU A 29 5.82 -6.04 -7.93
CA GLU A 29 6.13 -7.47 -8.06
C GLU A 29 5.44 -8.32 -6.98
N ARG A 30 5.36 -7.81 -5.73
CA ARG A 30 4.66 -8.48 -4.62
C ARG A 30 3.14 -8.45 -4.75
N ILE A 31 2.58 -7.46 -5.45
CA ILE A 31 1.15 -7.39 -5.72
C ILE A 31 0.79 -8.38 -6.83
N GLU A 32 1.57 -8.44 -7.90
CA GLU A 32 1.35 -9.36 -9.02
C GLU A 32 1.40 -10.82 -8.59
N ARG A 33 2.35 -11.17 -7.71
CA ARG A 33 2.49 -12.53 -7.16
C ARG A 33 1.60 -12.81 -5.94
N CYS A 34 0.66 -11.91 -5.62
CA CYS A 34 -0.15 -12.06 -4.42
C CYS A 34 -1.18 -13.19 -4.59
N PRO A 35 -1.25 -14.17 -3.66
CA PRO A 35 -2.21 -15.27 -3.77
C PRO A 35 -3.67 -14.82 -3.67
N TYR A 36 -3.92 -13.65 -3.08
CA TYR A 36 -5.26 -13.06 -2.99
C TYR A 36 -5.73 -12.41 -4.30
N ARG A 37 -4.82 -12.11 -5.23
CA ARG A 37 -5.10 -11.40 -6.49
C ARG A 37 -6.01 -10.18 -6.28
N SER A 38 -7.17 -10.13 -6.93
CA SER A 38 -8.14 -9.04 -6.84
C SER A 38 -8.80 -8.90 -5.46
N ARG A 39 -8.77 -9.93 -4.61
CA ARG A 39 -9.32 -9.92 -3.25
C ARG A 39 -8.29 -9.54 -2.19
N LYS A 40 -7.17 -8.93 -2.61
CA LYS A 40 -6.07 -8.56 -1.70
C LYS A 40 -6.56 -7.57 -0.63
N PRO A 41 -6.49 -7.92 0.67
CA PRO A 41 -6.77 -6.95 1.72
C PRO A 41 -5.67 -5.89 1.80
N ALA A 42 -5.93 -4.85 2.59
CA ALA A 42 -4.88 -3.93 3.00
C ALA A 42 -3.71 -4.70 3.64
N CYS A 43 -2.46 -4.30 3.37
CA CYS A 43 -1.28 -5.00 3.89
C CYS A 43 -1.23 -5.04 5.43
N SER A 44 -1.93 -4.14 6.13
CA SER A 44 -2.08 -4.13 7.59
C SER A 44 -2.98 -5.26 8.11
N GLU A 45 -3.89 -5.75 7.29
CA GLU A 45 -4.89 -6.78 7.62
C GLU A 45 -4.58 -8.12 6.94
N CYS A 46 -3.52 -8.17 6.11
CA CYS A 46 -3.12 -9.37 5.40
C CYS A 46 -2.45 -10.38 6.35
N SER A 47 -2.93 -11.62 6.36
CA SER A 47 -2.33 -12.73 7.10
C SER A 47 -1.04 -13.28 6.46
N VAL A 48 -0.74 -12.91 5.21
CA VAL A 48 0.45 -13.37 4.48
C VAL A 48 1.55 -12.32 4.53
N HIS A 49 2.68 -12.66 5.14
CA HIS A 49 3.87 -11.83 5.19
C HIS A 49 4.74 -11.99 3.94
N CYS A 50 4.39 -11.27 2.88
CA CYS A 50 5.09 -11.34 1.58
C CYS A 50 6.23 -10.32 1.40
N TYR A 51 6.33 -9.31 2.26
CA TYR A 51 7.41 -8.31 2.21
C TYR A 51 8.57 -8.72 3.10
N ARG A 52 9.80 -8.53 2.61
CA ARG A 52 11.01 -8.57 3.45
C ARG A 52 10.93 -7.46 4.51
N ALA A 53 11.45 -7.72 5.70
CA ALA A 53 11.35 -6.82 6.85
C ALA A 53 11.83 -5.40 6.53
N ASP A 54 12.98 -5.27 5.87
CA ASP A 54 13.61 -3.98 5.53
C ASP A 54 12.71 -3.15 4.61
N TRP A 55 12.21 -3.76 3.54
CA TRP A 55 11.31 -3.12 2.58
C TRP A 55 9.92 -2.84 3.18
N ARG A 56 9.47 -3.68 4.11
CA ARG A 56 8.23 -3.46 4.87
C ARG A 56 8.33 -2.22 5.77
N GLU A 57 9.49 -1.95 6.35
CA GLU A 57 9.71 -0.73 7.13
C GLU A 57 9.71 0.51 6.22
N GLN A 58 10.37 0.43 5.08
CA GLN A 58 10.40 1.52 4.11
C GLN A 58 8.99 1.86 3.60
N ILE A 59 8.19 0.87 3.20
CA ILE A 59 6.83 1.14 2.73
C ILE A 59 5.95 1.71 3.86
N ARG A 60 6.14 1.29 5.12
CA ARG A 60 5.43 1.87 6.27
C ARG A 60 5.78 3.35 6.47
N ARG A 61 7.05 3.73 6.30
CA ARG A 61 7.47 5.13 6.31
C ARG A 61 6.81 5.94 5.19
N VAL A 62 6.77 5.40 3.97
CA VAL A 62 6.06 6.02 2.84
C VAL A 62 4.58 6.22 3.16
N MET A 63 3.89 5.18 3.62
CA MET A 63 2.45 5.23 3.92
C MET A 63 2.14 6.23 5.05
N ARG A 64 2.95 6.26 6.11
CA ARG A 64 2.78 7.20 7.24
C ARG A 64 2.94 8.65 6.80
N TYR A 65 3.84 8.92 5.86
CA TYR A 65 4.05 10.26 5.34
C TYR A 65 3.00 10.66 4.30
N ALA A 66 2.71 9.78 3.33
CA ALA A 66 1.86 10.08 2.19
C ALA A 66 0.37 10.01 2.54
N GLY A 67 -0.05 9.15 3.48
CA GLY A 67 -1.45 8.92 3.84
C GLY A 67 -2.21 10.20 4.19
N PRO A 68 -1.77 10.97 5.20
CA PRO A 68 -2.43 12.24 5.55
C PRO A 68 -2.42 13.25 4.39
N ARG A 69 -1.35 13.26 3.59
CA ARG A 69 -1.20 14.21 2.47
C ARG A 69 -2.12 13.90 1.28
N ILE A 70 -2.44 12.63 1.06
CA ILE A 70 -3.44 12.23 0.06
C ILE A 70 -4.83 12.68 0.52
N ALA A 71 -5.13 12.52 1.81
CA ALA A 71 -6.40 12.97 2.37
C ALA A 71 -6.60 14.48 2.20
N LEU A 72 -5.55 15.27 2.39
CA LEU A 72 -5.59 16.72 2.15
C LEU A 72 -5.86 17.09 0.69
N ARG A 73 -5.40 16.29 -0.28
CA ARG A 73 -5.61 16.54 -1.71
C ARG A 73 -6.99 16.10 -2.20
N HIS A 74 -7.57 15.09 -1.56
CA HIS A 74 -8.88 14.53 -1.92
C HIS A 74 -9.79 14.43 -0.68
N PRO A 75 -10.27 15.57 -0.15
CA PRO A 75 -10.96 15.61 1.14
C PRO A 75 -12.26 14.80 1.16
N VAL A 76 -13.04 14.83 0.08
CA VAL A 76 -14.30 14.06 -0.02
C VAL A 76 -14.05 12.55 0.03
N LEU A 77 -13.10 12.06 -0.78
CA LEU A 77 -12.69 10.64 -0.77
C LEU A 77 -12.11 10.23 0.59
N ALA A 78 -11.37 11.11 1.25
CA ALA A 78 -10.82 10.86 2.58
C ALA A 78 -11.91 10.69 3.64
N LEU A 79 -12.93 11.56 3.62
CA LEU A 79 -14.08 11.47 4.52
C LEU A 79 -14.87 10.17 4.30
N LEU A 80 -15.12 9.80 3.04
CA LEU A 80 -15.77 8.53 2.69
C LEU A 80 -14.96 7.32 3.19
N HIS A 81 -13.65 7.32 2.93
CA HIS A 81 -12.76 6.26 3.40
C HIS A 81 -12.71 6.16 4.93
N LEU A 82 -12.73 7.29 5.64
CA LEU A 82 -12.78 7.31 7.10
C LEU A 82 -14.12 6.77 7.62
N ALA A 83 -15.24 7.14 7.00
CA ALA A 83 -16.54 6.60 7.33
C ALA A 83 -16.59 5.08 7.13
N ASP A 84 -16.03 4.56 6.05
CA ASP A 84 -15.95 3.12 5.79
C ASP A 84 -15.09 2.38 6.82
N ARG A 85 -13.99 3.00 7.28
CA ARG A 85 -13.15 2.47 8.38
C ARG A 85 -13.92 2.42 9.70
N LEU A 86 -14.68 3.47 10.02
CA LEU A 86 -15.49 3.57 11.25
C LEU A 86 -16.68 2.60 11.26
N ARG A 87 -17.23 2.29 10.08
CA ARG A 87 -18.32 1.31 9.91
C ARG A 87 -17.89 -0.15 10.12
N GLY A 88 -16.61 -0.39 10.40
CA GLY A 88 -16.06 -1.73 10.66
C GLY A 88 -15.84 -2.49 9.36
N SER A 89 -14.57 -2.60 8.95
CA SER A 89 -14.17 -3.50 7.87
C SER A 89 -14.47 -4.94 8.31
N ARG A 90 -15.34 -5.64 7.57
CA ARG A 90 -15.49 -7.10 7.71
C ARG A 90 -14.16 -7.72 7.30
N GLY A 91 -13.48 -8.39 8.23
CA GLY A 91 -12.16 -8.97 7.98
C GLY A 91 -12.13 -9.82 6.70
N VAL A 92 -11.07 -9.67 5.91
CA VAL A 92 -10.88 -10.46 4.69
C VAL A 92 -10.33 -11.83 5.07
N THR A 93 -11.11 -12.88 4.82
CA THR A 93 -10.68 -14.26 5.08
C THR A 93 -9.62 -14.70 4.06
N PRO A 94 -8.53 -15.37 4.48
CA PRO A 94 -7.54 -15.94 3.57
C PRO A 94 -8.17 -16.92 2.57
N PRO A 95 -7.75 -16.92 1.28
CA PRO A 95 -8.18 -17.95 0.33
C PRO A 95 -7.70 -19.31 0.83
N LYS A 96 -8.53 -20.34 0.65
CA LYS A 96 -8.17 -21.71 1.04
C LYS A 96 -7.03 -22.21 0.15
N ARG A 97 -6.14 -23.03 0.73
CA ARG A 97 -4.99 -23.61 0.04
C ARG A 97 -5.52 -24.48 -1.12
N GLY A 98 -5.43 -23.98 -2.36
CA GLY A 98 -5.99 -24.63 -3.56
C GLY A 98 -6.80 -23.71 -4.48
N GLU A 99 -7.26 -22.54 -4.02
CA GLU A 99 -8.07 -21.62 -4.84
C GLU A 99 -7.25 -20.54 -5.57
N ALA A 100 -5.92 -20.54 -5.40
CA ALA A 100 -5.02 -19.57 -6.02
C ALA A 100 -4.72 -19.84 -7.51
N GLY A 101 -5.33 -20.88 -8.09
CA GLY A 101 -5.14 -21.26 -9.49
C GLY A 101 -6.44 -21.77 -10.12
N LEU A 102 -7.16 -20.88 -10.80
CA LEU A 102 -7.66 -21.09 -12.15
C LEU A 102 -7.44 -19.77 -12.91
#